data_AF-A0A1W9SSH2-F1
#
_entry.id   AF-A0A1W9SSH2-F1
#
_cell.length_a   1.000
_cell.length_b   1.000
_cell.length_c   1.000
_cell.angle_alpha   90.00
_cell.angle_beta   90.00
_cell.angle_gamma   90.00
#
_symmetry.space_group_name_H-M   'P 1'
#
loop_
_entity.id
_entity.type
_entity.pdbx_description
1 polymer ?
#
loop_
_entity_poly.entity_id
_entity_poly.type
_entity_poly.pdbx_seq_one_letter_code
_entity_poly.pdbx_strand_id
1 'polypeptide(L)' 'MINILRVVISAIIGYWLSVELALEGFIRFVFFFGIFIVVSIIIEIIRKLLGRSDFSDRKNKS' A
#
# COMPACT_ATOMS: atom_id res chain seq x y z
N MET A 1 12.16 5.74 4.26
CA MET A 1 10.88 5.96 4.98
C MET A 1 9.67 5.28 4.35
N ILE A 2 9.55 5.19 3.02
CA ILE A 2 8.35 4.63 2.36
C ILE A 2 8.07 3.14 2.67
N ASN A 3 9.10 2.34 2.95
CA ASN A 3 8.94 0.93 3.34
C ASN A 3 8.25 0.77 4.70
N ILE A 4 8.57 1.64 5.67
CA ILE A 4 7.94 1.62 7.00
C ILE A 4 6.46 2.00 6.88
N LEU A 5 6.14 3.03 6.10
CA LEU A 5 4.75 3.45 5.87
C LEU A 5 3.90 2.31 5.29
N ARG A 6 4.43 1.60 4.29
CA ARG A 6 3.77 0.44 3.68
C ARG A 6 3.52 -0.68 4.69
N VAL A 7 4.50 -0.98 5.53
CA VAL A 7 4.39 -2.01 6.59
C VAL A 7 3.32 -1.61 7.60
N VAL A 8 3.30 -0.35 8.05
CA VAL A 8 2.32 0.16 9.02
C VAL A 8 0.90 0.13 8.46
N ILE A 9 0.70 0.60 7.22
CA ILE A 9 -0.62 0.59 6.57
C ILE A 9 -1.11 -0.87 6.42
N SER A 10 -0.25 -1.76 5.96
CA SER A 10 -0.60 -3.18 5.81
C SER A 10 -0.90 -3.84 7.16
N ALA A 11 -0.19 -3.46 8.23
CA ALA A 11 -0.42 -3.93 9.58
C ALA A 11 -1.81 -3.54 10.10
N ILE A 12 -2.17 -2.26 9.96
CA ILE A 12 -3.45 -1.72 10.43
C ILE A 12 -4.62 -2.35 9.66
N ILE A 13 -4.56 -2.33 8.33
CA ILE A 13 -5.64 -2.86 7.47
C ILE A 13 -5.76 -4.37 7.63
N GLY A 14 -4.63 -5.08 7.59
CA GLY A 14 -4.60 -6.54 7.74
C GLY A 14 -5.14 -6.99 9.10
N TYR A 15 -4.80 -6.26 10.18
CA TYR A 15 -5.32 -6.57 11.51
C TYR A 15 -6.83 -6.38 11.57
N TRP A 16 -7.32 -5.21 11.15
CA TRP A 16 -8.74 -4.89 11.22
C TRP A 16 -9.59 -5.88 10.43
N LEU A 17 -9.22 -6.17 9.18
CA LEU A 17 -9.93 -7.13 8.34
C LEU A 17 -9.83 -8.57 8.86
N SER A 18 -8.68 -8.95 9.44
CA SER A 18 -8.53 -10.30 10.00
C SER A 18 -9.45 -10.54 11.20
N VAL A 19 -9.73 -9.50 11.98
CA VAL A 19 -10.66 -9.57 13.12
C VAL A 19 -12.10 -9.64 12.61
N GLU A 20 -12.47 -8.80 11.65
CA GLU A 20 -13.82 -8.75 11.08
C GLU A 20 -14.20 -10.08 10.40
N LEU A 21 -13.25 -10.70 9.69
CA LEU A 21 -13.45 -11.96 8.97
C LEU A 21 -13.18 -13.20 9.84
N ALA A 22 -12.91 -13.03 11.15
CA ALA A 22 -12.56 -14.09 12.08
C ALA A 22 -11.48 -15.06 11.53
N LEU A 23 -10.45 -14.50 10.87
CA LEU A 23 -9.40 -15.28 10.25
C LEU A 23 -8.40 -15.75 11.32
N GLU A 24 -8.20 -17.05 11.39
CA GLU A 24 -7.30 -17.66 12.37
C GLU A 24 -6.13 -18.40 11.72
N GLY A 25 -5.07 -18.58 12.51
CA GLY A 25 -3.90 -19.39 12.15
C GLY A 25 -3.27 -19.03 10.82
N PHE A 26 -3.05 -20.05 9.98
CA PHE A 26 -2.35 -19.91 8.69
C PHE A 26 -3.10 -19.01 7.69
N ILE A 27 -4.44 -19.04 7.69
CA ILE A 27 -5.24 -18.23 6.76
C ILE A 27 -5.04 -16.74 7.04
N ARG A 28 -4.92 -16.36 8.32
CA ARG A 28 -4.59 -14.99 8.71
C ARG A 28 -3.25 -14.53 8.14
N PHE A 29 -2.24 -15.40 8.16
CA PHE A 29 -0.92 -15.09 7.59
C PHE A 29 -0.98 -14.88 6.07
N VAL A 30 -1.65 -15.79 5.34
CA VAL A 30 -1.81 -15.67 3.88
C VAL A 30 -2.60 -14.40 3.53
N PHE A 31 -3.65 -14.09 4.28
CA PHE A 31 -4.45 -12.89 4.10
C PHE A 31 -3.62 -11.62 4.29
N PHE A 32 -2.82 -11.55 5.37
CA PHE A 32 -1.90 -10.44 5.60
C PHE A 32 -0.91 -10.24 4.45
N PHE A 33 -0.38 -11.34 3.89
CA PHE A 33 0.53 -11.27 2.75
C PHE A 33 -0.18 -10.71 1.50
N GLY A 34 -1.43 -11.12 1.26
CA GLY A 34 -2.27 -10.56 0.21
C GLY A 34 -2.49 -9.05 0.36
N ILE A 35 -2.88 -8.60 1.56
CA ILE A 35 -3.06 -7.17 1.87
C ILE A 35 -1.77 -6.39 1.63
N PHE A 36 -0.61 -6.92 2.04
CA PHE A 36 0.67 -6.27 1.83
C PHE A 36 1.01 -6.07 0.35
N ILE A 37 0.73 -7.07 -0.50
CA ILE A 37 0.91 -6.94 -1.96
C ILE A 37 -0.02 -5.88 -2.52
N VAL A 38 -1.30 -5.90 -2.16
CA VAL A 38 -2.30 -4.93 -2.64
C VAL A 38 -1.91 -3.51 -2.26
N VAL A 39 -1.55 -3.28 -0.99
CA VAL A 39 -1.09 -1.96 -0.51
C VAL A 39 0.18 -1.52 -1.25
N SER A 40 1.11 -2.44 -1.53
CA SER A 40 2.31 -2.14 -2.32
C SER A 40 1.96 -1.62 -3.72
N ILE A 41 1.04 -2.31 -4.40
CA ILE A 41 0.60 -1.94 -5.76
C ILE A 41 -0.09 -0.58 -5.74
N ILE A 42 -1.00 -0.33 -4.79
CA ILE A 42 -1.72 0.93 -4.66
C ILE A 42 -0.75 2.10 -4.45
N ILE A 43 0.23 1.94 -3.55
CA ILE A 43 1.24 2.98 -3.30
C ILE A 43 2.05 3.26 -4.58
N GLU A 44 2.40 2.23 -5.35
CA GLU A 44 3.14 2.40 -6.60
C GLU A 44 2.30 3.13 -7.66
N ILE A 45 1.00 2.83 -7.75
CA ILE A 45 0.06 3.55 -8.63
C ILE A 45 -0.03 5.02 -8.21
N ILE A 46 -0.22 5.31 -6.92
CA ILE A 46 -0.28 6.68 -6.40
C ILE A 46 1.02 7.42 -6.71
N ARG A 47 2.18 6.78 -6.50
CA ARG A 47 3.48 7.37 -6.83
C ARG A 47 3.59 7.68 -8.32
N LYS A 48 3.14 6.78 -9.19
CA LYS A 48 3.15 6.98 -10.65
C LYS A 48 2.22 8.12 -11.09
N LEU A 49 1.12 8.34 -10.38
CA LEU A 49 0.20 9.46 -10.63
C LEU A 49 0.79 10.80 -10.14
N LEU A 50 1.33 10.85 -8.93
CA LEU A 50 1.95 12.06 -8.36
C LEU A 50 3.26 12.43 -9.07
N GLY A 51 4.03 11.45 -9.55
CA GLY A 51 5.24 11.71 -10.34
C GLY A 51 4.94 12.30 -11.72
N ARG A 52 3.69 12.21 -12.20
CA ARG A 52 3.27 12.82 -13.47
C ARG A 52 3.04 14.33 -13.37
N SER A 53 2.62 14.84 -12.20
CA SER A 53 2.44 16.28 -12.00
C SER A 53 3.78 17.04 -11.99
N ASP A 54 4.83 16.43 -11.45
CA ASP A 54 6.16 17.07 -11.32
C ASP A 54 6.93 17.18 -12.66
N PHE A 55 6.49 16.45 -13.71
CA PHE A 55 7.02 16.56 -15.06
C PHE A 55 6.38 17.69 -15.90
N SER A 56 5.15 18.10 -15.55
CA SER A 56 4.46 19.18 -16.27
C SER A 56 5.03 20.55 -15.91
N ASP A 57 5.45 20.74 -14.66
CA ASP A 57 5.97 22.04 -14.17
C ASP A 57 7.41 22.33 -14.64
N ARG A 58 8.21 21.29 -14.91
CA ARG A 58 9.56 21.47 -15.49
C ARG A 58 9.54 21.75 -17.00
N LYS A 59 8.50 21.31 -17.72
CA LYS A 59 8.38 21.55 -19.17
C LYS A 59 7.89 22.97 -19.48
N ASN A 60 7.19 23.63 -18.55
CA ASN A 60 6.66 24.99 -18.75
C ASN A 60 7.63 26.11 -18.32
N LYS A 61 8.88 25.76 -17.97
CA LYS A 61 9.96 26.70 -17.61
C LYS A 61 11.22 26.55 -18.49
N SER A 62 11.14 25.80 -19.59
CA SER A 62 12.22 25.70 -20.60
C SER A 62 11.89 26.51 -21.84
#